data_AF-A0A5K0XZP1-F1
#
_entry.id   AF-A0A5K0XZP1-F1
#
_cell.length_a   1.000
_cell.length_b   1.000
_cell.length_c   1.000
_cell.angle_alpha   90.00
_cell.angle_beta   90.00
_cell.angle_gamma   90.00
#
_symmetry.space_group_name_H-M   'P 1'
#
loop_
_entity.id
_entity.type
_entity.pdbx_description
1 polymer ?
#
loop_
_entity_poly.entity_id
_entity_poly.type
_entity_poly.pdbx_seq_one_letter_code
_entity_poly.pdbx_strand_id
1 'polypeptide(L)' 'FQWGAREGPLCDEPIRNVKFKILDANIASEPLHRGGGQIIPTARRVAYSAFLMATPRLMEPVYYVE' A
#
# COMPACT_ATOMS: atom_id res chain seq x y z
N PHE A 1 5.55 1.57 2.69
CA PHE A 1 4.39 2.24 2.05
C PHE A 1 4.67 2.61 0.61
N GLN A 2 5.59 3.53 0.33
CA GLN A 2 5.91 4.00 -1.04
C GLN A 2 6.14 2.86 -2.04
N TRP A 3 6.89 1.83 -1.64
CA TRP A 3 7.08 0.63 -2.46
C TRP A 3 5.76 -0.06 -2.83
N GLY A 4 4.90 -0.35 -1.85
CA GLY A 4 3.60 -0.98 -2.10
C GLY A 4 2.60 -0.08 -2.85
N ALA A 5 2.74 1.24 -2.78
CA ALA A 5 1.92 2.15 -3.58
C ALA A 5 2.39 2.24 -5.05
N ARG A 6 3.69 2.00 -5.30
CA ARG A 6 4.27 1.99 -6.65
C ARG A 6 3.95 0.71 -7.42
N GLU A 7 3.91 -0.42 -6.71
CA GLU A 7 3.60 -1.74 -7.25
C GLU A 7 2.30 -2.22 -6.60
N GLY A 8 1.15 -1.92 -7.19
CA GLY A 8 -0.16 -2.24 -6.63
C GLY A 8 -0.52 -3.73 -6.74
N PRO A 9 -1.42 -4.26 -5.90
CA PRO A 9 -1.65 -5.70 -5.78
C PRO A 9 -2.48 -6.32 -6.92
N LEU A 10 -3.02 -5.51 -7.85
CA LEU A 10 -3.83 -6.01 -8.97
C LEU A 10 -2.97 -6.44 -10.16
N CYS A 11 -2.06 -5.56 -10.58
CA CYS A 11 -1.28 -5.73 -11.83
C CYS A 11 0.16 -5.20 -11.70
N ASP A 12 0.69 -5.07 -10.47
CA ASP A 12 1.99 -4.45 -10.19
C ASP A 12 2.14 -3.00 -10.71
N GLU A 13 1.01 -2.32 -10.92
CA GLU A 13 0.94 -0.93 -11.39
C GLU A 13 0.74 0.08 -10.26
N PRO A 14 1.10 1.38 -10.45
CA PRO A 14 0.95 2.40 -9.42
C PRO A 14 -0.51 2.61 -8.95
N ILE A 15 -0.71 2.64 -7.63
CA ILE A 15 -1.99 2.96 -7.00
C ILE A 15 -2.27 4.47 -7.10
N ARG A 16 -3.48 4.84 -7.54
CA ARG A 16 -3.92 6.24 -7.66
C ARG A 16 -5.16 6.52 -6.80
N ASN A 17 -5.28 7.75 -6.30
CA ASN A 17 -6.46 8.26 -5.59
C ASN A 17 -6.90 7.45 -4.36
N VAL A 18 -5.95 6.90 -3.59
CA VAL A 18 -6.22 6.15 -2.35
C VAL A 18 -5.66 6.87 -1.13
N LYS A 19 -6.48 6.99 -0.09
CA LYS A 19 -6.05 7.48 1.24
C LYS A 19 -5.91 6.32 2.22
N PHE A 20 -4.68 5.96 2.55
CA PHE A 20 -4.40 5.02 3.63
C PHE A 20 -4.47 5.71 4.98
N LYS A 21 -5.24 5.15 5.91
CA LYS A 21 -5.33 5.62 7.31
C LYS A 21 -4.83 4.50 8.21
N ILE A 22 -3.84 4.80 9.04
CA ILE A 22 -3.41 3.90 10.11
C ILE A 22 -4.39 4.10 11.27
N LEU A 23 -5.13 3.05 11.61
CA LEU A 23 -6.10 3.08 12.70
C LEU A 23 -5.46 2.68 14.03
N ASP A 24 -4.61 1.66 13.99
CA ASP A 24 -3.90 1.13 15.15
C ASP A 24 -2.58 0.47 14.71
N ALA A 25 -1.61 0.39 15.62
CA ALA A 25 -0.35 -0.29 15.41
C ALA A 25 0.30 -0.70 16.74
N ASN A 26 0.48 -2.01 16.94
CA ASN A 26 1.29 -2.55 18.03
C ASN A 26 2.75 -2.66 17.59
N ILE A 27 3.64 -1.96 18.31
CA ILE A 27 5.07 -1.88 18.00
C ILE A 27 5.87 -2.42 19.19
N ALA A 28 6.85 -3.29 18.92
CA ALA A 28 7.76 -3.81 19.94
C ALA A 28 8.55 -2.66 20.61
N SER A 29 8.79 -2.77 21.91
CA SER A 29 9.56 -1.77 22.69
C SER A 29 11.03 -1.71 22.25
N GLU A 30 11.65 -2.88 22.11
CA GLU A 30 13.06 -3.03 21.80
C GLU A 30 13.34 -2.79 20.30
N PRO A 31 14.30 -1.90 19.95
CA PRO A 31 14.65 -1.59 18.56
C PRO A 31 14.99 -2.82 17.70
N LEU A 32 15.60 -3.84 18.30
CA LEU A 32 15.97 -5.10 17.63
C LEU A 32 14.76 -5.82 17.03
N HIS A 33 13.58 -5.69 17.65
CA HIS A 33 12.34 -6.37 17.26
C HIS A 33 11.43 -5.54 16.37
N ARG A 34 11.88 -4.36 15.93
CA ARG A 34 11.14 -3.47 15.03
C ARG A 34 12.03 -2.94 13.90
N GLY A 35 12.96 -3.78 13.46
CA GLY A 35 13.87 -3.46 12.37
C GLY A 35 13.13 -3.26 11.04
N GLY A 36 13.78 -2.60 10.08
CA GLY A 36 13.20 -2.35 8.75
C GLY A 36 12.73 -3.62 8.04
N GLY A 37 13.49 -4.72 8.17
CA GLY A 37 13.12 -6.03 7.59
C GLY A 37 11.84 -6.64 8.18
N GLN A 38 11.38 -6.20 9.36
CA GLN A 38 10.15 -6.67 9.99
C GLN A 38 8.98 -5.73 9.69
N ILE A 39 9.20 -4.41 9.76
CA ILE A 39 8.15 -3.41 9.56
C ILE A 39 7.77 -3.28 8.08
N ILE A 40 8.76 -3.18 7.18
CA ILE A 40 8.53 -2.89 5.77
C ILE A 40 7.62 -3.93 5.09
N PRO A 41 7.88 -5.25 5.17
CA PRO A 41 7.01 -6.23 4.53
C PRO A 41 5.62 -6.27 5.17
N THR A 42 5.53 -6.10 6.50
CA THR A 42 4.25 -6.05 7.22
C THR A 42 3.40 -4.86 6.79
N ALA A 43 4.01 -3.68 6.69
CA ALA A 43 3.35 -2.46 6.21
C ALA A 43 2.95 -2.55 4.73
N ARG A 44 3.68 -3.30 3.90
CA ARG A 44 3.29 -3.57 2.51
C ARG A 44 2.05 -4.48 2.45
N ARG A 45 2.06 -5.57 3.23
CA ARG A 45 0.92 -6.52 3.30
C ARG A 45 -0.36 -5.87 3.78
N VAL A 46 -0.29 -4.98 4.79
CA VAL A 46 -1.48 -4.28 5.28
C VAL A 46 -2.04 -3.29 4.23
N ALA A 47 -1.16 -2.62 3.48
CA ALA A 47 -1.61 -1.74 2.40
C ALA A 47 -2.35 -2.52 1.30
N TYR A 48 -1.85 -3.70 0.90
CA TYR A 48 -2.51 -4.53 -0.11
C TYR A 48 -3.84 -5.11 0.37
N SER A 49 -3.88 -5.67 1.58
CA SER A 49 -5.13 -6.20 2.13
C SER A 49 -6.19 -5.10 2.28
N ALA A 50 -5.84 -3.94 2.82
CA ALA A 50 -6.75 -2.81 2.92
C ALA A 50 -7.26 -2.34 1.55
N PHE A 51 -6.40 -2.30 0.53
CA PHE A 51 -6.79 -1.90 -0.82
C PHE A 51 -7.73 -2.92 -1.49
N LEU A 52 -7.44 -4.22 -1.36
CA LEU A 52 -8.28 -5.29 -1.92
C LEU A 52 -9.67 -5.35 -1.26
N MET A 53 -9.76 -5.01 0.03
CA MET A 53 -11.04 -4.91 0.74
C MET A 53 -11.85 -3.67 0.36
N ALA A 54 -11.21 -2.62 -0.18
CA ALA A 54 -11.84 -1.35 -0.54
C ALA A 54 -12.47 -1.33 -1.95
N THR A 55 -12.77 -2.50 -2.54
CA THR A 55 -13.35 -2.66 -3.90
C THR A 55 -12.53 -1.95 -5.00
N PRO A 56 -11.30 -2.41 -5.27
CA PRO A 56 -10.40 -1.72 -6.18
C PRO A 56 -10.84 -1.82 -7.65
N ARG A 57 -10.42 -0.86 -8.47
CA ARG A 57 -10.71 -0.78 -9.92
C ARG A 57 -9.46 -0.38 -10.69
N LEU A 58 -9.38 -0.81 -11.95
CA LEU A 58 -8.36 -0.37 -12.90
C LEU A 58 -8.72 1.02 -13.45
N MET A 59 -7.70 1.83 -13.74
CA MET A 59 -7.85 3.18 -14.29
C MET A 59 -7.00 3.31 -15.55
N GLU A 60 -7.64 3.48 -16.70
CA GLU A 60 -6.98 3.72 -17.97
C GLU A 60 -6.69 5.22 -18.19
N PRO A 61 -5.59 5.57 -18.87
CA PRO A 61 -5.35 6.94 -19.31
C PRO A 61 -6.25 7.28 -20.52
N VAL A 62 -6.83 8.48 -20.51
CA VAL A 62 -7.60 9.02 -21.64
C VAL A 62 -6.83 10.21 -22.23
N TYR A 63 -6.60 10.19 -23.54
CA TYR A 63 -6.03 11.32 -24.26
C TYR A 63 -7.15 12.26 -24.72
N TYR A 64 -6.99 13.55 -24.47
CA TYR A 64 -7.85 14.58 -25.04
C TYR A 64 -7.29 14.97 -26.41
N VAL A 65 -8.12 14.84 -27.46
CA VAL A 65 -7.76 15.19 -28.84
C VAL A 65 -8.62 16.40 -29.23
N GLU A 66 -7.97 17.48 -29.66
CA GLU A 66 -8.62 18.65 -30.29
C GLU A 66 -9.02 18.36 -31.74
#